data_AF-A0A535I1I1-F1
#
_entry.id   AF-A0A535I1I1-F1
#
_cell.length_a   1.000
_cell.length_b   1.000
_cell.length_c   1.000
_cell.angle_alpha   90.00
_cell.angle_beta   90.00
_cell.angle_gamma   90.00
#
_symmetry.space_group_name_H-M   'P 1'
#
loop_
_entity.id
_entity.type
_entity.pdbx_description
1 polymer ?
#
loop_
_entity_poly.entity_id
_entity_poly.type
_entity_poly.pdbx_seq_one_letter_code
_entity_poly.pdbx_strand_id
1 'polypeptide(L)' 'MQLLAVVTIAALMRSRLRRDSWLALHRLSYVAFAAAFLHGVLSGTDLAYPWLMGVAWLAAAILAMFGARRALHAIPVRA' A
#
# COMPACT_ATOMS: atom_id res chain seq x y z
N MET A 1 11.16 7.32 -7.41
CA MET A 1 12.25 6.31 -7.32
C MET A 1 12.64 5.97 -5.88
N GLN A 2 12.68 6.91 -4.93
CA GLN A 2 13.12 6.62 -3.55
C GLN A 2 12.23 5.57 -2.84
N LEU A 3 10.91 5.60 -3.04
CA LEU A 3 9.98 4.66 -2.40
C LEU A 3 10.20 3.21 -2.84
N LEU A 4 10.50 2.97 -4.12
CA LEU A 4 10.77 1.62 -4.63
C LEU A 4 12.05 1.06 -3.99
N ALA A 5 13.11 1.86 -3.88
CA ALA A 5 14.34 1.45 -3.20
C ALA A 5 14.08 1.07 -1.74
N VAL A 6 13.28 1.87 -1.00
CA VAL A 6 12.90 1.58 0.38
C VAL A 6 12.13 0.25 0.49
N VAL A 7 11.15 0.02 -0.39
CA VAL A 7 10.36 -1.23 -0.40
C VAL A 7 11.22 -2.44 -0.76
N THR A 8 12.14 -2.30 -1.72
CA THR A 8 13.08 -3.37 -2.08
C THR A 8 14.01 -3.71 -0.93
N ILE A 9 14.60 -2.70 -0.27
CA ILE A 9 15.44 -2.92 0.91
C ILE A 9 14.64 -3.59 2.02
N ALA A 10 13.43 -3.11 2.30
CA ALA A 10 12.53 -3.72 3.27
C ALA A 10 12.26 -5.19 2.94
N ALA A 11 11.99 -5.53 1.67
CA ALA A 11 11.78 -6.91 1.23
C ALA A 11 13.02 -7.79 1.43
N LEU A 12 14.21 -7.28 1.17
CA LEU A 12 15.47 -8.02 1.41
C LEU A 12 15.72 -8.27 2.90
N MET A 13 15.23 -7.39 3.78
CA MET A 13 15.32 -7.58 5.23
C MET A 13 14.38 -8.68 5.76
N ARG A 14 13.46 -9.20 4.94
CA ARG A 14 12.49 -10.24 5.35
C ARG A 14 13.14 -11.42 6.05
N SER A 15 14.26 -11.91 5.53
CA SER A 15 14.96 -13.10 6.04
C SER A 15 15.68 -12.85 7.37
N ARG A 16 15.92 -11.57 7.71
CA ARG A 16 16.63 -11.16 8.93
C ARG A 16 15.71 -10.76 10.08
N LEU A 17 14.41 -10.66 9.83
CA LEU A 17 13.42 -10.18 10.80
C LEU A 17 12.59 -11.32 11.40
N ARG A 18 12.33 -11.22 12.71
CA ARG A 18 11.30 -12.03 13.37
C ARG A 18 9.94 -11.70 12.77
N ARG A 19 9.01 -12.66 12.81
CA ARG A 19 7.69 -12.56 12.16
C ARG A 19 6.93 -11.29 12.54
N ASP A 20 6.93 -10.92 13.82
CA ASP A 20 6.17 -9.76 14.31
C ASP A 20 6.77 -8.44 13.80
N SER A 21 8.09 -8.31 13.83
CA SER A 21 8.81 -7.15 13.28
C SER A 21 8.61 -7.03 11.76
N TRP A 22 8.62 -8.15 11.05
CA TRP A 22 8.30 -8.18 9.63
C TRP A 22 6.86 -7.70 9.37
N LEU A 23 5.88 -8.19 10.13
CA LEU A 23 4.49 -7.77 9.97
C LEU A 23 4.29 -6.29 10.29
N ALA A 24 4.99 -5.75 11.29
CA ALA A 24 4.96 -4.31 11.60
C ALA A 24 5.53 -3.48 10.44
N LEU A 25 6.70 -3.86 9.92
CA LEU A 25 7.32 -3.21 8.76
C LEU A 25 6.43 -3.30 7.52
N HIS A 26 5.86 -4.48 7.25
CA HIS A 26 5.01 -4.72 6.09
C HIS A 26 3.71 -3.90 6.13
N ARG A 27 3.17 -3.60 7.32
CA ARG A 27 1.98 -2.73 7.46
C ARG A 27 2.25 -1.29 6.99
N LEU A 28 3.50 -0.81 7.03
CA LEU A 28 3.85 0.51 6.49
C LEU A 28 3.63 0.60 4.98
N SER A 29 3.63 -0.52 4.26
CA SER A 29 3.31 -0.56 2.84
C SER A 29 1.92 0.00 2.53
N TYR A 30 0.93 -0.16 3.43
CA TYR A 30 -0.41 0.42 3.24
C TYR A 30 -0.35 1.95 3.16
N VAL A 31 0.44 2.57 4.04
CA VAL A 31 0.66 4.03 4.05
C VAL A 31 1.43 4.45 2.80
N ALA A 32 2.45 3.68 2.41
CA ALA A 32 3.24 3.96 1.21
C ALA A 32 2.39 3.94 -0.07
N PHE A 33 1.49 2.96 -0.23
CA PHE A 33 0.59 2.89 -1.37
C PHE A 33 -0.42 4.05 -1.38
N ALA A 34 -1.00 4.40 -0.23
CA ALA A 34 -1.90 5.55 -0.13
C ALA A 34 -1.18 6.86 -0.49
N ALA A 35 0.05 7.05 0.00
CA ALA A 35 0.88 8.21 -0.32
C ALA A 35 1.26 8.25 -1.81
N ALA A 36 1.58 7.12 -2.42
CA ALA A 36 1.90 7.04 -3.85
C ALA A 36 0.69 7.40 -4.74
N PHE A 37 -0.50 6.89 -4.39
CA PHE A 37 -1.73 7.26 -5.08
C PHE A 37 -2.03 8.76 -4.95
N LEU A 38 -1.95 9.28 -3.72
CA LEU A 38 -2.18 10.70 -3.46
C LEU A 38 -1.15 11.58 -4.18
N HIS A 39 0.13 11.15 -4.23
CA HIS A 39 1.17 11.84 -5.00
C HIS A 39 0.79 11.93 -6.48
N GLY A 40 0.37 10.84 -7.11
CA GLY A 40 -0.08 10.86 -8.50
C GLY A 40 -1.25 11.80 -8.72
N VAL A 41 -2.28 11.74 -7.85
CA VAL A 41 -3.48 12.60 -7.92
C VAL A 41 -3.13 14.07 -7.74
N LEU A 42 -2.30 14.41 -6.74
CA LEU A 42 -1.94 15.80 -6.43
C LEU A 42 -0.90 16.38 -7.38
N SER A 43 0.01 15.55 -7.92
CA SER A 43 0.98 15.97 -8.94
C SER A 43 0.28 16.29 -10.26
N GLY A 44 -0.84 15.60 -10.56
CA GLY A 44 -1.66 15.80 -11.77
C GLY A 44 -1.00 15.31 -13.07
N THR A 45 0.33 15.14 -13.08
CA THR A 45 1.14 14.68 -14.22
C THR A 45 0.91 13.22 -14.55
N ASP A 46 0.75 12.36 -13.54
CA ASP A 46 0.76 10.92 -13.73
C ASP A 46 -0.62 10.41 -14.18
N LEU A 47 -1.70 11.05 -13.72
CA LEU A 47 -3.06 10.73 -14.17
C LEU A 47 -3.43 11.38 -15.51
N ALA A 48 -2.58 12.22 -16.08
CA ALA A 48 -2.79 12.77 -17.43
C ALA A 48 -2.76 11.67 -18.51
N TYR A 49 -2.11 10.54 -18.24
CA TYR A 49 -2.09 9.38 -19.13
C TYR A 49 -3.24 8.42 -18.81
N PRO A 50 -4.20 8.20 -19.73
CA PRO A 50 -5.41 7.42 -19.42
C PRO A 50 -5.15 5.98 -18.97
N TRP A 51 -4.14 5.32 -19.56
CA TRP A 51 -3.77 3.96 -19.18
C TRP A 51 -3.21 3.90 -17.74
N LEU A 52 -2.37 4.88 -17.37
CA LEU A 52 -1.75 4.94 -16.05
C LEU A 52 -2.79 5.31 -14.98
N MET A 53 -3.70 6.23 -15.31
CA MET A 53 -4.86 6.55 -14.49
C MET A 53 -5.73 5.31 -14.22
N GLY A 54 -6.03 4.52 -15.25
CA GLY A 54 -6.80 3.27 -15.10
C GLY A 54 -6.13 2.28 -14.14
N VAL A 55 -4.82 2.08 -14.28
CA VAL A 55 -4.03 1.22 -13.38
C VAL A 55 -4.02 1.77 -11.95
N ALA A 56 -3.83 3.08 -11.76
CA ALA A 56 -3.80 3.71 -10.45
C ALA A 56 -5.12 3.57 -9.70
N TRP A 57 -6.24 3.83 -10.37
CA TRP A 57 -7.58 3.68 -9.78
C TRP A 57 -7.95 2.22 -9.51
N LEU A 58 -7.60 1.29 -10.40
CA LEU A 58 -7.81 -0.14 -10.17
C LEU A 58 -7.03 -0.63 -8.95
N ALA A 59 -5.75 -0.24 -8.85
CA ALA A 59 -4.93 -0.57 -7.69
C ALA A 59 -5.52 0.02 -6.40
N ALA A 60 -5.94 1.29 -6.42
CA ALA A 60 -6.59 1.95 -5.28
C ALA A 60 -7.88 1.23 -4.85
N ALA A 61 -8.73 0.83 -5.81
CA ALA A 61 -9.96 0.10 -5.54
C ALA A 61 -9.70 -1.28 -4.91
N ILE A 62 -8.72 -2.03 -5.43
CA ILE A 62 -8.29 -3.31 -4.87
C ILE A 62 -7.82 -3.11 -3.42
N LEU A 63 -6.92 -2.16 -3.18
CA LEU A 63 -6.39 -1.88 -1.84
C LEU A 63 -7.51 -1.45 -0.87
N ALA A 64 -8.41 -0.58 -1.30
CA ALA A 64 -9.54 -0.13 -0.49
C ALA A 64 -10.46 -1.30 -0.12
N MET A 65 -10.78 -2.18 -1.08
CA MET A 65 -11.61 -3.36 -0.85
C MET A 65 -10.97 -4.32 0.15
N PHE A 66 -9.70 -4.70 -0.05
CA PHE A 66 -9.00 -5.62 0.84
C PHE A 66 -8.74 -4.98 2.23
N GLY A 67 -8.44 -3.69 2.27
CA GLY A 67 -8.30 -2.93 3.51
C GLY A 67 -9.59 -2.89 4.31
N ALA A 68 -10.73 -2.62 3.66
CA ALA A 68 -12.05 -2.64 4.28
C ALA A 68 -12.39 -4.04 4.83
N ARG A 69 -12.22 -5.09 4.03
CA ARG A 69 -12.43 -6.48 4.49
C ARG A 69 -11.55 -6.79 5.71
N ARG A 70 -10.28 -6.40 5.67
CA ARG A 70 -9.34 -6.64 6.77
C ARG A 70 -9.73 -5.88 8.04
N ALA A 71 -10.23 -4.66 7.92
CA ALA A 71 -10.72 -3.85 9.05
C ALA A 71 -12.00 -4.46 9.65
N LEU A 72 -12.95 -4.89 8.81
CA LEU A 72 -14.16 -5.56 9.26
C LEU A 72 -13.85 -6.85 10.04
N HIS A 73 -12.90 -7.67 9.57
CA HIS A 73 -12.46 -8.86 10.31
C HIS A 73 -11.55 -8.55 11.51
N ALA A 74 -10.98 -7.35 11.59
CA ALA A 74 -10.15 -6.93 12.73
C ALA A 74 -10.99 -6.52 13.94
N ILE A 75 -12.22 -6.05 13.71
CA ILE A 75 -13.13 -5.61 14.75
C ILE A 75 -13.78 -6.88 15.33
N PRO A 76 -13.48 -7.27 16.59
CA PRO A 76 -14.23 -8.33 17.23
C PRO A 76 -15.69 -7.86 17.36
N VAL A 77 -16.60 -8.57 16.70
CA VAL A 77 -18.04 -8.41 16.93
C VAL A 77 -18.28 -8.84 18.38
N ARG A 78 -18.33 -7.88 19.31
CA ARG A 78 -18.83 -8.14 20.66
C ARG A 78 -20.34 -8.41 20.51
N ALA A 79 -20.70 -9.69 20.58
CA ALA A 79 -22.07 -10.16 20.80
C ALA A 79 -22.34 -10.22 22.31
#